data_AF-K6Z3G7-F1
#
_entry.id   AF-K6Z3G7-F1
#
_cell.length_a   1.000
_cell.length_b   1.000
_cell.length_c   1.000
_cell.angle_alpha   90.00
_cell.angle_beta   90.00
_cell.angle_gamma   90.00
#
_symmetry.space_group_name_H-M   'P 1'
#
loop_
_entity.id
_entity.type
_entity.pdbx_description
1 polymer ?
#
loop_
_entity_poly.entity_id
_entity_poly.type
_entity_poly.pdbx_seq_one_letter_code
_entity_poly.pdbx_strand_id
1 'polypeptide(L)'
;MKQIEIFEITSPCIGVCQSGPKGFCVGCFRSREERVHWINLEQDVQSKIIKACATRKKRAQAAHKNKIKKSTTETSPQLGFSDDSFTQNKP
;
A
#
# COMPACT_ATOMS: atom_id res chain seq x y z
N MET A 1 -32.22 -9.28 -28.14
CA MET A 1 -30.75 -9.36 -28.15
C MET A 1 -30.24 -8.56 -26.95
N LYS A 2 -29.46 -9.17 -26.04
CA LYS A 2 -28.84 -8.45 -24.92
C LYS A 2 -27.46 -8.00 -25.39
N GLN A 3 -27.28 -6.69 -25.56
CA GLN A 3 -25.98 -6.07 -25.78
C GLN A 3 -25.14 -6.35 -24.53
N ILE A 4 -24.23 -7.31 -24.62
CA ILE A 4 -23.16 -7.48 -23.63
C ILE A 4 -22.06 -6.50 -24.01
N GLU A 5 -22.07 -5.32 -23.40
CA GLU A 5 -20.92 -4.43 -23.48
C GLU A 5 -19.77 -5.11 -22.73
N ILE A 6 -18.83 -5.68 -23.50
CA ILE A 6 -17.61 -6.30 -22.97
C ILE A 6 -16.69 -5.14 -22.59
N PHE A 7 -16.89 -4.60 -21.39
CA PHE A 7 -15.88 -3.73 -20.78
C PHE A 7 -14.67 -4.59 -20.47
N GLU A 8 -13.61 -4.44 -21.25
CA GLU A 8 -12.38 -5.18 -21.04
C GLU A 8 -11.80 -4.89 -19.66
N ILE A 9 -11.78 -5.92 -18.82
CA ILE A 9 -11.23 -5.83 -17.48
C ILE A 9 -9.70 -5.83 -17.58
N THR A 10 -9.11 -4.64 -17.48
CA THR A 10 -7.65 -4.48 -17.44
C THR A 10 -7.09 -4.93 -16.09
N SER A 11 -5.90 -5.54 -16.12
CA SER A 11 -5.26 -6.00 -14.89
C SER A 11 -4.70 -4.81 -14.08
N PRO A 12 -5.04 -4.62 -12.79
CA PRO A 12 -4.45 -3.60 -11.91
C PRO A 12 -3.01 -3.93 -11.45
N CYS A 13 -2.26 -4.73 -12.21
CA CYS A 13 -0.90 -5.12 -11.83
C CYS A 13 0.07 -3.96 -12.12
N ILE A 14 0.87 -3.58 -11.12
CA ILE A 14 1.90 -2.52 -11.26
C ILE A 14 3.31 -3.08 -11.54
N GLY A 15 3.41 -4.34 -11.95
CA GLY A 15 4.69 -5.02 -12.17
C GLY A 15 5.45 -5.42 -10.89
N VAL A 16 4.90 -5.14 -9.70
CA VAL A 16 5.51 -5.52 -8.42
C VAL A 16 4.80 -6.76 -7.86
N CYS A 17 5.56 -7.84 -7.69
CA CYS A 17 5.04 -9.16 -7.28
C CYS A 17 5.60 -9.60 -5.91
N GLN A 18 5.50 -8.73 -4.89
CA GLN A 18 6.03 -9.01 -3.54
C GLN A 18 4.90 -9.43 -2.58
N SER A 19 5.10 -10.53 -1.85
CA SER A 19 4.15 -11.01 -0.84
C SER A 19 4.31 -10.19 0.45
N GLY A 20 3.24 -9.52 0.88
CA GLY A 20 3.20 -8.83 2.17
C GLY A 20 2.95 -9.77 3.36
N PRO A 21 2.99 -9.23 4.59
CA PRO A 21 2.85 -10.01 5.83
C PRO A 21 1.47 -10.68 6.02
N LYS A 22 0.48 -10.28 5.22
CA LYS A 22 -0.88 -10.87 5.22
C LYS A 22 -1.09 -11.87 4.07
N GLY A 23 -0.05 -12.20 3.30
CA GLY A 23 -0.14 -13.13 2.17
C GLY A 23 -0.72 -12.53 0.87
N PHE A 24 -0.94 -11.21 0.83
CA PHE A 24 -1.38 -10.48 -0.36
C PHE A 24 -0.23 -9.73 -1.03
N CYS A 25 -0.31 -9.54 -2.35
CA CYS A 25 0.66 -8.73 -3.09
C CYS A 25 0.65 -7.28 -2.60
N VAL A 26 1.82 -6.69 -2.36
CA VAL A 26 1.96 -5.30 -1.89
C VAL A 26 1.45 -4.28 -2.92
N GLY A 27 1.61 -4.59 -4.22
CA GLY A 27 1.17 -3.72 -5.31
C GLY A 27 -0.33 -3.83 -5.62
N CYS A 28 -0.75 -5.03 -6.05
CA CYS A 28 -2.12 -5.26 -6.55
C CYS A 28 -3.09 -5.85 -5.53
N PHE A 29 -2.65 -6.19 -4.31
CA PHE A 29 -3.48 -6.76 -3.23
C PHE A 29 -4.19 -8.08 -3.57
N ARG A 30 -3.75 -8.77 -4.62
CA ARG A 30 -4.18 -10.12 -4.97
C ARG A 30 -3.52 -11.17 -4.08
N SER A 31 -4.22 -12.27 -3.85
CA SER A 31 -3.67 -13.48 -3.24
C SER A 31 -2.74 -14.22 -4.21
N ARG A 32 -2.10 -15.30 -3.74
CA ARG A 32 -1.28 -16.17 -4.60
C ARG A 32 -2.15 -16.91 -5.62
N GLU A 33 -3.23 -17.58 -5.19
CA GLU A 33 -4.20 -18.22 -6.09
C GLU A 33 -4.75 -17.26 -7.15
N GLU A 34 -5.15 -16.04 -6.75
CA GLU A 34 -5.73 -15.05 -7.67
C GLU A 34 -4.75 -14.58 -8.75
N ARG A 35 -3.43 -14.63 -8.48
CA ARG A 35 -2.39 -14.31 -9.48
C ARG A 35 -2.19 -15.46 -10.46
N VAL A 36 -2.04 -16.68 -9.94
CA VAL A 36 -1.76 -17.87 -10.76
C VAL A 36 -2.92 -18.16 -11.72
N HIS A 37 -4.15 -18.02 -11.25
CA HIS A 37 -5.33 -18.36 -12.04
C HIS A 37 -5.91 -17.16 -12.81
N TRP A 38 -5.30 -15.96 -12.76
CA TRP A 38 -5.89 -14.75 -13.35
C TRP A 38 -6.34 -14.92 -14.81
N ILE A 39 -5.52 -15.58 -15.62
CA ILE A 39 -5.79 -15.83 -17.05
C ILE A 39 -6.92 -16.85 -17.29
N ASN A 40 -7.20 -17.71 -16.30
CA ASN A 40 -8.19 -18.80 -16.39
C ASN A 40 -9.54 -18.41 -15.77
N LEU A 41 -9.66 -17.22 -15.19
CA LEU A 41 -10.87 -16.78 -14.50
C LEU A 41 -11.83 -16.08 -15.46
N GLU A 42 -13.12 -16.29 -15.26
CA GLU A 42 -14.18 -15.60 -15.98
C GLU A 42 -14.21 -14.10 -15.61
N GLN A 43 -14.68 -13.25 -16.52
CA GLN A 43 -14.70 -11.80 -16.33
C GLN A 43 -15.49 -11.36 -15.10
N ASP A 44 -16.60 -12.03 -14.76
CA ASP A 44 -17.35 -11.72 -13.54
C ASP A 44 -16.49 -11.93 -12.27
N VAL A 45 -15.70 -13.01 -12.24
CA VAL A 45 -14.79 -13.30 -11.13
C VAL A 45 -13.61 -12.32 -11.11
N GLN A 46 -13.06 -11.99 -12.27
CA GLN A 46 -12.02 -10.98 -12.41
C GLN A 46 -12.48 -9.61 -11.84
N SER A 47 -13.72 -9.19 -12.16
CA SER A 47 -14.32 -7.96 -11.63
C SER A 47 -14.45 -8.01 -10.10
N LYS A 48 -14.92 -9.13 -9.56
CA LYS A 48 -15.03 -9.34 -8.10
C LYS A 48 -13.66 -9.26 -7.43
N ILE A 49 -12.63 -9.87 -7.99
CA ILE A 49 -11.26 -9.82 -7.47
C ILE A 49 -10.74 -8.39 -7.44
N ILE A 50 -10.96 -7.61 -8.50
CA ILE A 50 -10.51 -6.19 -8.53
C ILE A 50 -11.21 -5.37 -7.44
N LYS A 51 -12.53 -5.53 -7.29
CA LYS A 51 -13.30 -4.86 -6.21
C LYS A 51 -12.79 -5.27 -4.82
N ALA A 52 -12.48 -6.56 -4.63
CA ALA A 52 -11.90 -7.06 -3.39
C ALA A 52 -10.51 -6.46 -3.14
N CYS A 53 -9.64 -6.39 -4.16
CA CYS A 53 -8.31 -5.79 -4.07
C CYS A 53 -8.38 -4.30 -3.69
N ALA A 54 -9.29 -3.53 -4.29
CA ALA A 54 -9.51 -2.13 -3.93
C ALA A 54 -9.92 -1.98 -2.46
N THR A 55 -10.79 -2.87 -1.96
CA THR A 55 -11.23 -2.89 -0.56
C THR A 55 -10.07 -3.24 0.38
N ARG A 56 -9.27 -4.26 0.04
CA ARG A 56 -8.07 -4.66 0.80
C ARG A 56 -7.06 -3.50 0.87
N LYS A 57 -6.83 -2.81 -0.26
CA LYS A 57 -5.97 -1.62 -0.33
C LYS A 57 -6.44 -0.50 0.59
N LYS A 58 -7.74 -0.15 0.55
CA LYS A 58 -8.32 0.86 1.45
C LYS A 58 -8.13 0.50 2.93
N ARG A 59 -8.36 -0.76 3.31
CA ARG A 59 -8.14 -1.25 4.69
C ARG A 59 -6.68 -1.16 5.12
N ALA A 60 -5.75 -1.55 4.24
CA ALA A 60 -4.32 -1.46 4.52
C ALA A 60 -3.86 0.00 4.72
N GLN A 61 -4.34 0.92 3.87
CA GLN A 61 -4.04 2.35 3.99
C GLN A 61 -4.63 2.97 5.26
N ALA A 62 -5.85 2.61 5.64
CA ALA A 62 -6.47 3.08 6.88
C ALA A 62 -5.71 2.61 8.13
N ALA A 63 -5.28 1.33 8.16
CA ALA A 63 -4.47 0.79 9.25
C ALA A 63 -3.11 1.50 9.36
N HIS A 64 -2.48 1.84 8.23
CA HIS A 64 -1.23 2.60 8.19
C HIS A 64 -1.40 4.03 8.74
N LYS A 65 -2.48 4.74 8.36
CA LYS A 65 -2.80 6.07 8.91
C LYS A 65 -2.94 6.07 10.44
N ASN A 66 -3.55 5.04 11.02
CA ASN A 66 -3.68 4.93 12.48
C ASN A 66 -2.36 4.61 13.20
N LYS A 67 -1.42 3.91 12.54
CA LYS A 67 -0.07 3.69 13.10
C LYS A 67 0.76 4.97 13.12
N ILE A 68 0.76 5.75 12.03
CA ILE A 68 1.52 7.01 11.97
C ILE A 68 1.05 8.01 13.03
N LYS A 69 -0.27 8.11 13.26
CA LYS A 69 -0.80 9.03 14.28
C LYS A 69 -0.41 8.66 15.71
N LYS A 70 -0.11 7.39 16.01
CA LYS A 70 0.31 6.94 17.34
C LYS A 70 1.80 7.16 17.62
N SER A 71 2.64 7.33 16.59
CA SER A 71 4.07 7.56 16.76
C SER A 71 4.49 9.03 16.84
N THR A 72 3.54 9.99 16.74
CA THR A 72 3.84 11.43 16.77
C THR A 72 3.46 12.09 18.11
N THR A 73 3.04 11.32 19.12
CA THR A 73 2.59 11.89 20.42
C THR A 73 3.49 11.54 21.60
N GLU A 74 4.76 11.24 21.38
CA GLU A 74 5.77 11.18 22.44
C GLU A 74 7.12 11.68 21.90
N THR A 75 7.30 12.99 21.76
CA THR A 75 8.53 13.74 22.05
C THR A 75 8.28 15.22 21.75
N SER A 76 8.04 15.99 22.79
CA SER A 76 8.26 17.44 22.85
C SER A 76 8.43 17.79 24.33
N PRO A 77 9.31 18.72 24.78
CA PRO A 77 10.27 19.54 24.04
C PRO A 77 11.70 19.48 24.66
N GLN A 78 12.74 19.32 23.86
CA GLN A 78 14.03 19.95 24.21
C GLN A 78 14.61 20.58 22.96
N LEU A 79 14.25 21.86 22.80
CA LEU A 79 15.02 22.80 22.00
C LEU A 79 16.44 22.82 22.59
N GLY A 80 17.30 21.95 22.06
CA GLY A 80 18.73 22.15 22.10
C GLY A 80 19.03 23.38 21.25
N PHE A 81 19.05 24.54 21.89
CA PHE A 81 19.63 25.75 21.33
C PHE A 81 21.13 25.48 21.19
N SER A 82 21.53 25.01 20.01
CA SER A 82 22.93 24.96 19.59
C SER A 82 23.41 26.40 19.41
N ASP A 83 24.48 26.78 20.11
CA ASP A 83 25.66 27.38 19.49
C ASP A 83 26.77 27.56 20.56
N ASP A 84 27.66 26.57 20.68
CA ASP A 84 28.96 26.82 21.32
C ASP A 84 29.87 27.43 20.24
N SER A 85 29.78 28.76 20.13
CA SER A 85 30.69 29.56 19.31
C SER A 85 32.11 29.49 19.88
N PHE A 86 32.88 28.58 19.31
CA PHE A 86 34.31 28.66 19.02
C PHE A 86 34.92 30.05 19.27
N THR A 87 35.70 30.21 20.34
CA THR A 87 36.69 31.30 20.41
C THR A 87 38.02 30.86 21.03
N GLN A 88 39.00 30.77 20.13
CA GLN A 88 40.42 31.13 20.27
C GLN A 88 41.40 30.13 20.90
N ASN A 89 42.09 29.45 19.96
CA ASN A 89 43.44 28.94 20.09
C ASN A 89 44.39 29.97 20.74
N LYS A 90 45.14 29.48 21.73
CA LYS A 90 46.30 30.11 22.36
C LYS A 90 47.57 29.41 21.86
N PRO A 91 48.60 30.17 21.46
CA PRO A 91 49.95 29.90 21.94
C PRO A 91 50.42 30.98 22.92
#